data_AF-A0AA42L8L8-F1
#
_entry.id   AF-A0AA42L8L8-F1
#
_cell.length_a   1.000
_cell.length_b   1.000
_cell.length_c   1.000
_cell.angle_alpha   90.00
_cell.angle_beta   90.00
_cell.angle_gamma   90.00
#
_symmetry.space_group_name_H-M   'P 1'
#
loop_
_entity.id
_entity.type
_entity.pdbx_description
1 polymer ?
#
loop_
_entity_poly.entity_id
_entity_poly.type
_entity_poly.pdbx_seq_one_letter_code
_entity_poly.pdbx_strand_id
1 'polypeptide(L)'
;ATLGSSEVEAFLSWLANERKVSASTHRQALAALLFFYGKVLCADLPWLQEIGRPRPSRRLPVVLTPDEVVRILGFLEGEHRLFAQLLYGTGMRISEGLQLRVKDLDFDHGTIIVREGKGSKDRALMLPESLALGLREQLARARAWWLKDQAEGRSGVALPDALERKYPRAGHSWPWFWVFAQHTHSTDPRSGVVRRHHMYDQTFQRAFKRAVE
;
A
#
# COMPACT_ATOMS: atom_id res chain seq x y z
N ALA A 1 12.23 -18.85 -32.30
CA ALA A 1 13.47 -19.09 -31.54
C ALA A 1 13.13 -19.06 -30.06
N THR A 2 13.12 -20.20 -29.38
CA THR A 2 12.87 -20.28 -27.94
C THR A 2 14.21 -20.12 -27.23
N LEU A 3 14.35 -19.03 -26.47
CA LEU A 3 15.49 -18.80 -25.58
C LEU A 3 15.49 -19.91 -24.51
N GLY A 4 16.66 -20.48 -24.23
CA GLY A 4 16.85 -21.62 -23.32
C GLY A 4 17.76 -21.26 -22.14
N SER A 5 18.48 -22.27 -21.63
CA SER A 5 19.32 -22.14 -20.42
C SER A 5 20.43 -21.10 -20.56
N SER A 6 21.16 -21.17 -21.67
CA SER A 6 22.28 -20.28 -21.97
C SER A 6 21.88 -18.82 -21.95
N GLU A 7 20.72 -18.48 -22.54
CA GLU A 7 20.28 -17.10 -22.63
C GLU A 7 19.77 -16.57 -21.29
N VAL A 8 19.13 -17.43 -20.48
CA VAL A 8 18.69 -17.07 -19.13
C VAL A 8 19.89 -16.84 -18.21
N GLU A 9 20.89 -17.72 -18.24
CA GLU A 9 22.12 -17.55 -17.46
C GLU A 9 22.92 -16.33 -17.90
N ALA A 10 23.03 -16.10 -19.21
CA ALA A 10 23.68 -14.91 -19.76
C ALA A 10 22.98 -13.63 -19.30
N PHE A 11 21.65 -13.59 -19.33
CA PHE A 11 20.88 -12.43 -18.87
C PHE A 11 21.05 -12.16 -17.37
N LEU A 12 20.99 -13.20 -16.54
CA LEU A 12 21.17 -13.06 -15.10
C LEU A 12 22.62 -12.66 -14.74
N SER A 13 23.61 -13.21 -15.44
CA SER A 13 25.02 -12.83 -15.31
C SER A 13 25.26 -11.39 -15.75
N TRP A 14 24.64 -10.97 -16.84
CA TRP A 14 24.66 -9.58 -17.31
C TRP A 14 24.05 -8.62 -16.28
N LEU A 15 22.92 -8.99 -15.66
CA LEU A 15 22.32 -8.20 -14.58
C LEU A 15 23.28 -8.04 -13.39
N ALA A 16 23.96 -9.12 -13.00
CA ALA A 16 24.86 -9.13 -11.86
C ALA A 16 26.18 -8.38 -12.13
N ASN A 17 26.81 -8.63 -13.28
CA ASN A 17 28.18 -8.19 -13.56
C ASN A 17 28.23 -6.83 -14.26
N GLU A 18 27.38 -6.62 -15.26
CA GLU A 18 27.39 -5.39 -16.07
C GLU A 18 26.48 -4.32 -15.48
N ARG A 19 25.24 -4.70 -15.17
CA ARG A 19 24.27 -3.77 -14.56
C ARG A 19 24.46 -3.61 -13.05
N LYS A 20 25.28 -4.47 -12.42
CA LYS A 20 25.60 -4.42 -10.99
C LYS A 20 24.36 -4.27 -10.10
N VAL A 21 23.27 -4.95 -10.48
CA VAL A 21 22.01 -4.82 -9.76
C VAL A 21 22.11 -5.42 -8.36
N SER A 22 21.24 -4.96 -7.45
CA SER A 22 21.17 -5.54 -6.11
C SER A 22 20.78 -7.03 -6.15
N ALA A 23 21.20 -7.80 -5.15
CA ALA A 23 20.78 -9.19 -4.97
C ALA A 23 19.23 -9.35 -4.96
N SER A 24 18.50 -8.35 -4.46
CA SER A 24 17.04 -8.35 -4.46
C SER A 24 16.48 -8.23 -5.88
N THR A 25 17.01 -7.31 -6.67
CA THR A 25 16.64 -7.10 -8.07
C THR A 25 16.92 -8.35 -8.91
N HIS A 26 18.10 -8.96 -8.74
CA HIS A 26 18.44 -10.21 -9.42
C HIS A 26 17.47 -11.35 -9.07
N ARG A 27 17.15 -11.51 -7.77
CA ARG A 27 16.17 -12.52 -7.32
C ARG A 27 14.77 -12.28 -7.89
N GLN A 28 14.35 -11.03 -8.01
CA GLN A 28 13.07 -10.69 -8.63
C GLN A 28 13.05 -11.06 -10.12
N ALA A 29 14.14 -10.79 -10.85
CA ALA A 29 14.28 -11.19 -12.25
C ALA A 29 14.24 -12.72 -12.40
N LEU A 30 14.99 -13.46 -11.57
CA LEU A 30 14.95 -14.92 -11.54
C LEU A 30 13.55 -15.46 -11.22
N ALA A 31 12.84 -14.87 -10.26
CA ALA A 31 11.46 -15.26 -9.92
C ALA A 31 10.49 -15.01 -11.08
N ALA A 32 10.65 -13.90 -11.82
CA ALA A 32 9.85 -13.60 -13.00
C ALA A 32 10.10 -14.62 -14.12
N LEU A 33 11.35 -15.02 -14.34
CA LEU A 33 11.72 -16.04 -15.34
C LEU A 33 11.17 -17.41 -14.95
N LEU A 34 11.31 -17.82 -13.69
CA LEU A 34 10.71 -19.05 -13.14
C LEU A 34 9.19 -19.09 -13.40
N PHE A 35 8.49 -17.98 -13.13
CA PHE A 35 7.06 -17.86 -13.39
C PHE A 35 6.75 -17.92 -14.89
N PHE A 36 7.46 -17.15 -15.71
CA PHE A 36 7.20 -17.07 -17.15
C PHE A 36 7.37 -18.43 -17.83
N TYR A 37 8.52 -19.09 -17.65
CA TYR A 37 8.74 -20.37 -18.29
C TYR A 37 7.87 -21.49 -17.70
N GLY A 38 7.72 -21.55 -16.37
CA GLY A 38 7.00 -22.64 -15.71
C GLY A 38 5.47 -22.51 -15.78
N LYS A 39 4.92 -21.30 -15.75
CA LYS A 39 3.46 -21.05 -15.69
C LYS A 39 2.86 -20.50 -16.97
N VAL A 40 3.63 -19.76 -17.77
CA VAL A 40 3.13 -19.18 -19.03
C VAL A 40 3.49 -20.08 -20.22
N LEU A 41 4.75 -20.53 -20.29
CA LEU A 41 5.21 -21.41 -21.37
C LEU A 41 5.03 -22.91 -21.08
N CYS A 42 4.64 -23.27 -19.85
CA CYS A 42 4.48 -24.66 -19.40
C CYS A 42 5.71 -25.54 -19.70
N ALA A 43 6.91 -24.95 -19.66
CA ALA A 43 8.16 -25.64 -19.90
C ALA A 43 8.69 -26.26 -18.61
N ASP A 44 9.16 -27.52 -18.69
CA ASP A 44 9.88 -28.15 -17.60
C ASP A 44 11.34 -27.67 -17.62
N LEU A 45 11.78 -27.04 -16.52
CA LEU A 45 13.10 -26.41 -16.42
C LEU A 45 13.90 -26.96 -15.22
N PRO A 46 14.37 -28.21 -15.28
CA PRO A 46 15.15 -28.81 -14.20
C PRO A 46 16.45 -28.06 -13.91
N TRP A 47 17.10 -27.49 -14.92
CA TRP A 47 18.34 -26.70 -14.81
C TRP A 47 18.17 -25.35 -14.10
N LEU A 48 16.95 -24.81 -14.04
CA LEU A 48 16.71 -23.48 -13.47
C LEU A 48 16.84 -23.46 -11.94
N GLN A 49 16.81 -24.63 -11.29
CA GLN A 49 17.10 -24.77 -9.85
C GLN A 49 18.60 -24.74 -9.54
N GLU A 50 19.46 -24.99 -10.52
CA GLU A 50 20.92 -24.98 -10.39
C GLU A 50 21.50 -23.57 -10.45
N ILE A 51 20.71 -22.60 -10.95
CA ILE A 51 21.10 -21.20 -11.00
C ILE A 51 21.32 -20.66 -9.58
N GLY A 52 22.56 -20.28 -9.31
CA GLY A 52 23.00 -19.71 -8.04
C GLY A 52 22.15 -18.51 -7.63
N ARG A 53 21.60 -18.56 -6.42
CA ARG A 53 20.78 -17.47 -5.87
C ARG A 53 21.65 -16.54 -5.00
N PRO A 54 21.76 -15.25 -5.35
CA PRO A 54 22.47 -14.29 -4.50
C PRO A 54 21.83 -14.26 -3.10
N ARG A 55 22.65 -14.40 -2.06
CA ARG A 55 22.20 -14.21 -0.68
C ARG A 55 22.04 -12.71 -0.43
N PRO A 56 20.83 -12.21 -0.12
CA PRO A 56 20.68 -10.81 0.23
C PRO A 56 21.40 -10.54 1.55
N SER A 57 22.16 -9.45 1.62
CA SER A 57 22.72 -8.99 2.88
C SER A 57 21.58 -8.53 3.80
N ARG A 58 21.56 -9.01 5.04
CA ARG A 58 20.64 -8.51 6.06
C ARG A 58 21.14 -7.14 6.50
N ARG A 59 20.42 -6.08 6.13
CA ARG A 59 20.67 -4.74 6.68
C ARG A 59 19.95 -4.63 8.02
N LEU A 60 20.62 -4.04 9.02
CA LEU A 60 19.95 -3.68 10.27
C LEU A 60 18.92 -2.58 9.97
N PRO A 61 17.73 -2.61 10.61
CA PRO A 61 16.79 -1.51 10.53
C PRO A 61 17.46 -0.24 11.05
N VAL A 62 17.42 0.84 10.25
CA VAL A 62 17.75 2.17 10.74
C VAL A 62 16.48 2.73 11.36
N VAL A 63 16.54 3.06 12.66
CA VAL A 63 15.42 3.60 13.41
C VAL A 63 15.67 5.08 13.68
N LEU A 64 14.60 5.87 13.63
CA LEU A 64 14.63 7.27 14.01
C LEU A 64 14.59 7.39 15.54
N THR A 65 15.35 8.33 16.08
CA THR A 65 15.25 8.77 17.46
C THR A 65 13.94 9.54 17.70
N PRO A 66 13.44 9.60 18.94
CA PRO A 66 12.25 10.39 19.27
C PRO A 66 12.36 11.85 18.81
N ASP A 67 13.53 12.47 18.95
CA ASP A 67 13.76 13.86 18.53
C ASP A 67 13.70 14.04 17.01
N GLU A 68 14.23 13.09 16.24
CA GLU A 68 14.09 13.08 14.78
C GLU A 68 12.62 12.96 14.37
N VAL A 69 11.86 12.08 15.03
CA VAL A 69 10.43 11.92 14.77
C VAL A 69 9.68 13.22 15.05
N VAL A 70 9.94 13.87 16.19
CA VAL A 70 9.31 15.16 16.53
C VAL A 70 9.61 16.22 15.46
N ARG A 71 10.86 16.33 15.00
CA ARG A 71 11.23 17.28 13.94
C ARG A 71 10.52 16.97 12.62
N ILE A 72 10.55 15.72 12.16
CA ILE A 72 9.90 15.30 10.91
C ILE A 72 8.40 15.58 10.96
N LEU A 73 7.73 15.22 12.06
CA LEU A 73 6.30 15.48 12.24
C LEU A 73 5.97 16.98 12.31
N GLY A 74 6.93 17.82 12.73
CA GLY A 74 6.80 19.27 12.76
C GLY A 74 6.83 19.92 11.36
N PHE A 75 7.53 19.32 10.40
CA PHE A 75 7.58 19.79 9.00
C PHE A 75 6.41 19.30 8.14
N LEU A 76 5.63 18.33 8.62
CA LEU A 76 4.42 17.86 7.95
C LEU A 76 3.22 18.73 8.32
N GLU A 77 2.33 18.93 7.36
CA GLU A 77 1.11 19.72 7.54
C GLU A 77 -0.16 18.92 7.23
N GLY A 78 -1.28 19.40 7.75
CA GLY A 78 -2.62 18.90 7.42
C GLY A 78 -2.78 17.38 7.56
N GLU A 79 -3.35 16.76 6.53
CA GLU A 79 -3.61 15.31 6.52
C GLU A 79 -2.33 14.46 6.53
N HIS A 80 -1.21 14.96 5.98
CA HIS A 80 0.06 14.23 5.98
C HIS A 80 0.64 14.12 7.39
N ARG A 81 0.53 15.17 8.20
CA ARG A 81 0.95 15.15 9.61
C ARG A 81 0.13 14.14 10.42
N LEU A 82 -1.20 14.22 10.30
CA LEU A 82 -2.10 13.29 10.99
C LEU A 82 -1.83 11.84 10.57
N PHE A 83 -1.63 11.62 9.27
CA PHE A 83 -1.32 10.29 8.75
C PHE A 83 0.02 9.77 9.27
N ALA A 84 1.07 10.59 9.28
CA ALA A 84 2.37 10.20 9.83
C ALA A 84 2.31 9.89 11.33
N GLN A 85 1.58 10.70 12.11
CA GLN A 85 1.34 10.45 13.53
C GLN A 85 0.60 9.13 13.75
N LEU A 86 -0.39 8.83 12.92
CA LEU A 86 -1.13 7.57 12.98
C LEU A 86 -0.22 6.36 12.71
N LEU A 87 0.62 6.44 11.66
CA LEU A 87 1.58 5.38 11.35
C LEU A 87 2.57 5.17 12.51
N TYR A 88 3.10 6.26 13.06
CA TYR A 88 4.04 6.21 14.18
C TYR A 88 3.40 5.62 15.45
N GLY A 89 2.20 6.08 15.81
CA GLY A 89 1.51 5.66 17.03
C GLY A 89 0.96 4.23 17.00
N THR A 90 0.73 3.67 15.81
CA THR A 90 0.11 2.33 15.66
C THR A 90 1.05 1.28 15.07
N GLY A 91 2.16 1.70 14.46
CA GLY A 91 3.09 0.81 13.76
C GLY A 91 2.50 0.13 12.50
N MET A 92 1.39 0.63 11.96
CA MET A 92 0.80 0.08 10.74
C MET A 92 1.61 0.44 9.49
N ARG A 93 1.48 -0.37 8.43
CA ARG A 93 2.10 -0.07 7.13
C ARG A 93 1.40 1.10 6.46
N ILE A 94 2.11 1.83 5.60
CA ILE A 94 1.53 2.92 4.79
C ILE A 94 0.29 2.43 4.03
N SER A 95 0.35 1.27 3.37
CA SER A 95 -0.80 0.72 2.64
C SER A 95 -2.00 0.43 3.54
N GLU A 96 -1.76 -0.11 4.74
CA GLU A 96 -2.81 -0.42 5.72
C GLU A 96 -3.50 0.88 6.17
N GLY A 97 -2.72 1.92 6.48
CA GLY A 97 -3.25 3.22 6.89
C GLY A 97 -4.03 3.94 5.79
N LEU A 98 -3.53 3.90 4.55
CA LEU A 98 -4.22 4.53 3.41
C LEU A 98 -5.54 3.83 3.09
N GLN A 99 -5.60 2.51 3.27
CA GLN A 99 -6.77 1.70 3.00
C GLN A 99 -7.80 1.69 4.15
N LEU A 100 -7.54 2.39 5.24
CA LEU A 100 -8.51 2.53 6.33
C LEU A 100 -9.83 3.09 5.80
N ARG A 101 -10.91 2.39 6.15
CA ARG A 101 -12.27 2.84 5.90
C ARG A 101 -12.86 3.43 7.17
N VAL A 102 -13.91 4.22 7.03
CA VAL A 102 -14.57 4.86 8.19
C VAL A 102 -14.96 3.83 9.25
N LYS A 103 -15.52 2.69 8.84
CA LYS A 103 -15.94 1.60 9.74
C LYS A 103 -14.81 0.92 10.51
N ASP A 104 -13.57 1.14 10.09
CA ASP A 104 -12.41 0.51 10.71
C ASP A 104 -11.93 1.31 11.93
N LEU A 105 -12.43 2.53 12.13
CA LEU A 105 -12.16 3.37 13.29
C LEU A 105 -13.31 3.26 14.30
N ASP A 106 -13.01 2.64 15.45
CA ASP A 106 -13.90 2.57 16.60
C ASP A 106 -13.41 3.53 17.68
N PHE A 107 -14.02 4.70 17.76
CA PHE A 107 -13.66 5.71 18.75
C PHE A 107 -14.19 5.41 20.15
N ASP A 108 -15.24 4.60 20.25
CA ASP A 108 -15.86 4.27 21.54
C ASP A 108 -15.01 3.24 22.28
N HIS A 109 -14.44 2.28 21.54
CA HIS A 109 -13.51 1.28 22.07
C HIS A 109 -12.04 1.64 21.86
N GLY A 110 -11.73 2.84 21.34
CA GLY A 110 -10.35 3.28 21.10
C GLY A 110 -9.54 2.31 20.25
N THR A 111 -10.15 1.73 19.20
CA THR A 111 -9.58 0.63 18.42
C THR A 111 -9.61 0.94 16.91
N ILE A 112 -8.59 0.50 16.20
CA ILE A 112 -8.50 0.51 14.74
C ILE A 112 -8.41 -0.92 14.23
N ILE A 113 -9.30 -1.31 13.32
CA ILE A 113 -9.28 -2.64 12.72
C ILE A 113 -8.55 -2.59 11.38
N VAL A 114 -7.33 -3.11 11.33
CA VAL A 114 -6.61 -3.30 10.07
C VAL A 114 -7.08 -4.59 9.43
N ARG A 115 -7.80 -4.45 8.31
CA ARG A 115 -8.29 -5.58 7.50
C ARG A 115 -7.19 -6.12 6.60
N GLU A 116 -7.20 -7.42 6.35
CA GLU A 116 -6.32 -8.08 5.38
C GLU A 116 -4.82 -7.81 5.62
N GLY A 117 -4.41 -7.78 6.90
CA GLY A 117 -3.00 -7.72 7.28
C GLY A 117 -2.22 -8.95 6.81
N LYS A 118 -0.93 -9.03 7.16
CA LYS A 118 -0.05 -10.15 6.77
C LYS A 118 -0.72 -11.52 6.97
N GLY A 119 -0.85 -12.29 5.89
CA GLY A 119 -1.51 -13.60 5.89
C GLY A 119 -3.04 -13.55 5.82
N SER A 120 -3.61 -12.43 5.33
CA SER A 120 -5.06 -12.20 5.21
C SER A 120 -5.79 -12.28 6.55
N LYS A 121 -5.12 -11.83 7.62
CA LYS A 121 -5.69 -11.79 8.98
C LYS A 121 -5.95 -10.35 9.39
N ASP A 122 -7.13 -10.14 9.95
CA ASP A 122 -7.48 -8.89 10.59
C ASP A 122 -6.74 -8.76 11.92
N ARG A 123 -6.36 -7.54 12.28
CA ARG A 123 -5.81 -7.25 13.61
C ARG A 123 -6.37 -5.94 14.16
N ALA A 124 -6.63 -5.93 15.46
CA ALA A 124 -6.95 -4.72 16.20
C ALA A 124 -5.66 -4.00 16.60
N LEU A 125 -5.62 -2.70 16.39
CA LEU A 125 -4.59 -1.79 16.87
C LEU A 125 -5.23 -0.78 17.81
N MET A 126 -4.48 -0.29 18.78
CA MET A 126 -4.94 0.79 19.66
C MET A 126 -5.02 2.10 18.86
N LEU A 127 -6.14 2.82 19.00
CA LEU A 127 -6.30 4.18 18.49
C LEU A 127 -5.65 5.14 19.51
N PRO A 128 -4.58 5.88 19.15
CA PRO A 128 -3.97 6.82 20.08
C PRO A 128 -4.94 7.94 20.43
N GLU A 129 -5.26 8.13 21.70
CA GLU A 129 -6.25 9.11 22.17
C GLU A 129 -5.94 10.53 21.69
N SER A 130 -4.66 10.90 21.66
CA SER A 130 -4.19 12.20 21.15
C SER A 130 -4.55 12.46 19.69
N LEU A 131 -4.83 11.42 18.89
CA LEU A 131 -5.22 11.52 17.49
C LEU A 131 -6.73 11.43 17.29
N ALA A 132 -7.53 11.14 18.33
CA ALA A 132 -8.97 10.95 18.20
C ALA A 132 -9.66 12.20 17.64
N LEU A 133 -9.31 13.39 18.13
CA LEU A 133 -9.85 14.66 17.62
C LEU A 133 -9.48 14.88 16.16
N GLY A 134 -8.18 14.77 15.82
CA GLY A 134 -7.71 14.96 14.44
C GLY A 134 -8.31 13.96 13.46
N LEU A 135 -8.53 12.71 13.89
CA LEU A 135 -9.22 11.70 13.08
C LEU A 135 -10.71 12.03 12.88
N ARG A 136 -11.40 12.56 13.90
CA ARG A 136 -12.79 13.03 13.75
C ARG A 136 -12.89 14.19 12.76
N GLU A 137 -11.96 15.14 12.81
CA GLU A 137 -11.89 16.23 11.82
C GLU A 137 -11.57 15.72 10.41
N GLN A 138 -10.67 14.75 10.29
CA GLN A 138 -10.39 14.08 9.02
C GLN A 138 -11.63 13.38 8.47
N LEU A 139 -12.39 12.69 9.32
CA LEU A 139 -13.65 12.06 8.92
C LEU A 139 -14.69 13.10 8.49
N ALA A 140 -14.74 14.27 9.11
CA ALA A 140 -15.61 15.37 8.65
C ALA A 140 -15.21 15.86 7.24
N ARG A 141 -13.91 16.01 6.97
CA ARG A 141 -13.40 16.34 5.62
C ARG A 141 -13.73 15.25 4.60
N ALA A 142 -13.51 13.98 4.96
CA ALA A 142 -13.89 12.85 4.11
C ALA A 142 -15.41 12.78 3.87
N ARG A 143 -16.22 13.14 4.88
CA ARG A 143 -17.68 13.19 4.75
C ARG A 143 -18.14 14.23 3.75
N ALA A 144 -17.47 15.38 3.69
CA ALA A 144 -17.76 16.40 2.69
C ALA A 144 -17.52 15.87 1.26
N TRP A 145 -16.41 15.14 1.04
CA TRP A 145 -16.16 14.48 -0.24
C TRP A 145 -17.21 13.42 -0.57
N TRP A 146 -17.57 12.59 0.40
CA TRP A 146 -18.58 11.56 0.21
C TRP A 146 -19.94 12.17 -0.16
N LEU A 147 -20.39 13.23 0.53
CA LEU A 147 -21.63 13.93 0.22
C LEU A 147 -21.61 14.55 -1.18
N LYS A 148 -20.49 15.16 -1.58
CA LYS A 148 -20.30 15.69 -2.93
C LYS A 148 -20.42 14.58 -3.99
N ASP A 149 -19.78 13.44 -3.75
CA ASP A 149 -19.83 12.30 -4.67
C ASP A 149 -21.24 11.73 -4.79
N GLN A 150 -22.00 11.66 -3.68
CA GLN A 150 -23.41 11.24 -3.69
C GLN A 150 -24.28 12.23 -4.49
N ALA A 151 -24.11 13.53 -4.29
CA ALA A 151 -24.88 14.56 -4.98
C ALA A 151 -24.60 14.58 -6.50
N GLU A 152 -23.37 14.31 -6.91
CA GLU A 152 -22.96 14.19 -8.31
C GLU A 152 -23.27 12.81 -8.94
N GLY A 153 -23.86 11.88 -8.18
CA GLY A 153 -24.19 10.54 -8.67
C GLY A 153 -22.96 9.71 -9.06
N ARG A 154 -21.81 9.92 -8.40
CA ARG A 154 -20.56 9.20 -8.70
C ARG A 154 -20.66 7.73 -8.32
N SER A 155 -19.92 6.90 -9.04
CA SER A 155 -19.71 5.50 -8.68
C SER A 155 -18.96 5.46 -7.35
N GLY A 156 -19.53 4.82 -6.33
CA GLY A 156 -18.96 4.74 -4.99
C GLY A 156 -17.54 4.15 -4.96
N VAL A 157 -16.96 4.03 -3.76
CA VAL A 157 -15.56 3.58 -3.63
C VAL A 157 -15.37 2.11 -4.00
N ALA A 158 -14.14 1.74 -4.34
CA ALA A 158 -13.78 0.34 -4.60
C ALA A 158 -14.02 -0.54 -3.35
N LEU A 159 -14.56 -1.74 -3.59
CA LEU A 159 -14.78 -2.74 -2.55
C LEU A 159 -13.82 -3.93 -2.73
N PRO A 160 -13.49 -4.65 -1.64
CA PRO A 160 -12.61 -5.82 -1.73
C PRO A 160 -13.27 -6.98 -2.47
N ASP A 161 -12.46 -7.74 -3.19
CA ASP A 161 -12.85 -8.97 -3.89
C ASP A 161 -14.17 -8.86 -4.67
N ALA A 162 -15.06 -9.84 -4.49
CA ALA A 162 -16.38 -9.88 -5.12
C ALA A 162 -17.47 -9.22 -4.26
N LEU A 163 -17.11 -8.38 -3.28
CA LEU A 163 -18.09 -7.83 -2.35
C LEU A 163 -19.10 -6.90 -3.04
N GLU A 164 -18.67 -6.17 -4.06
CA GLU A 164 -19.54 -5.34 -4.90
C GLU A 164 -20.62 -6.17 -5.61
N ARG A 165 -20.30 -7.42 -6.00
CA ARG A 165 -21.29 -8.33 -6.59
C ARG A 165 -22.37 -8.75 -5.59
N LYS A 166 -22.00 -8.98 -4.33
CA LYS A 166 -22.92 -9.39 -3.27
C LYS A 166 -23.72 -8.21 -2.70
N TYR A 167 -23.09 -7.04 -2.57
CA TYR A 167 -23.68 -5.82 -2.04
C TYR A 167 -23.38 -4.62 -2.96
N PRO A 168 -24.13 -4.45 -4.07
CA PRO A 168 -23.84 -3.43 -5.08
C PRO A 168 -23.82 -1.98 -4.55
N ARG A 169 -24.58 -1.69 -3.50
CA ARG A 169 -24.65 -0.35 -2.90
C ARG A 169 -23.64 -0.11 -1.79
N ALA A 170 -22.85 -1.11 -1.39
CA ALA A 170 -21.94 -0.96 -0.24
C ALA A 170 -20.88 0.13 -0.49
N GLY A 171 -20.38 0.29 -1.71
CA GLY A 171 -19.40 1.32 -2.08
C GLY A 171 -19.95 2.74 -1.99
N HIS A 172 -21.28 2.91 -2.00
CA HIS A 172 -21.93 4.21 -1.82
C HIS A 172 -22.16 4.55 -0.35
N SER A 173 -22.02 3.59 0.57
CA SER A 173 -22.30 3.82 1.97
C SER A 173 -21.10 4.43 2.70
N TRP A 174 -21.39 5.34 3.62
CA TRP A 174 -20.37 6.02 4.43
C TRP A 174 -19.38 5.10 5.15
N PRO A 175 -19.79 3.97 5.78
CA PRO A 175 -18.85 3.10 6.50
C PRO A 175 -17.73 2.54 5.62
N TRP A 176 -17.96 2.40 4.31
CA TRP A 176 -16.97 1.87 3.37
C TRP A 176 -16.05 2.92 2.76
N PHE A 177 -16.34 4.22 2.96
CA PHE A 177 -15.56 5.32 2.40
C PHE A 177 -14.17 5.41 3.02
N TRP A 178 -13.22 6.01 2.30
CA TRP A 178 -11.82 6.15 2.74
C TRP A 178 -11.68 7.22 3.82
N VAL A 179 -10.87 6.93 4.86
CA VAL A 179 -10.50 7.94 5.86
C VAL A 179 -9.62 9.03 5.23
N PHE A 180 -8.63 8.62 4.43
CA PHE A 180 -7.73 9.50 3.69
C PHE A 180 -8.07 9.44 2.20
N ALA A 181 -9.18 10.06 1.81
CA ALA A 181 -9.65 10.07 0.42
C ALA A 181 -8.85 11.08 -0.44
N GLN A 182 -8.58 10.73 -1.70
CA GLN A 182 -8.01 11.67 -2.67
C GLN A 182 -8.96 12.82 -2.94
N HIS A 183 -8.42 13.99 -3.28
CA HIS A 183 -9.20 15.12 -3.77
C HIS A 183 -9.79 14.89 -5.16
N THR A 184 -9.10 14.14 -6.02
CA THR A 184 -9.52 13.83 -7.39
C THR A 184 -10.04 12.39 -7.50
N HIS A 185 -10.86 12.16 -8.51
CA HIS A 185 -11.25 10.81 -8.92
C HIS A 185 -10.14 10.17 -9.75
N SER A 186 -10.10 8.85 -9.75
CA SER A 186 -9.23 8.07 -10.63
C SER A 186 -10.01 6.95 -11.29
N THR A 187 -9.54 6.52 -12.46
CA THR A 187 -10.06 5.34 -13.13
C THR A 187 -9.51 4.10 -12.44
N ASP A 188 -10.40 3.25 -11.93
CA ASP A 188 -9.99 1.94 -11.41
C ASP A 188 -9.45 1.08 -12.57
N PRO A 189 -8.16 0.67 -12.54
CA PRO A 189 -7.55 -0.07 -13.64
C PRO A 189 -8.16 -1.47 -13.84
N ARG A 190 -8.87 -2.02 -12.84
CA ARG A 190 -9.50 -3.35 -12.94
C ARG A 190 -10.90 -3.28 -13.53
N SER A 191 -11.70 -2.30 -13.10
CA SER A 191 -13.10 -2.18 -13.51
C SER A 191 -13.36 -1.13 -14.60
N GLY A 192 -12.41 -0.23 -14.86
CA GLY A 192 -12.58 0.92 -15.76
C GLY A 192 -13.49 2.02 -15.20
N VAL A 193 -14.02 1.84 -13.99
CA VAL A 193 -14.96 2.78 -13.37
C VAL A 193 -14.20 3.97 -12.76
N VAL A 194 -14.65 5.18 -13.07
CA VAL A 194 -14.14 6.41 -12.45
C VAL A 194 -14.77 6.56 -11.06
N ARG A 195 -13.94 6.47 -10.03
CA ARG A 195 -14.39 6.53 -8.63
C ARG A 195 -13.33 7.17 -7.74
N ARG A 196 -13.71 7.55 -6.52
CA ARG A 196 -12.76 8.11 -5.56
C ARG A 196 -11.91 7.01 -4.93
N HIS A 197 -10.60 7.27 -4.87
CA HIS A 197 -9.62 6.38 -4.27
C HIS A 197 -9.06 6.96 -2.98
N HIS A 198 -8.41 6.14 -2.15
CA HIS A 198 -7.61 6.65 -1.04
C HIS A 198 -6.35 7.37 -1.56
N MET A 199 -5.78 8.27 -0.77
CA MET A 199 -4.53 8.98 -1.09
C MET A 199 -3.45 8.02 -1.61
N TYR A 200 -2.73 8.43 -2.66
CA TYR A 200 -1.62 7.62 -3.18
C TYR A 200 -0.45 7.62 -2.21
N ASP A 201 0.20 6.47 -2.08
CA ASP A 201 1.38 6.28 -1.24
C ASP A 201 2.52 7.23 -1.63
N GLN A 202 2.73 7.45 -2.93
CA GLN A 202 3.74 8.37 -3.43
C GLN A 202 3.51 9.81 -2.98
N THR A 203 2.25 10.25 -2.85
CA THR A 203 1.94 11.60 -2.36
C THR A 203 2.47 11.78 -0.95
N PHE A 204 2.15 10.84 -0.07
CA PHE A 204 2.66 10.85 1.31
C PHE A 204 4.17 10.64 1.37
N GLN A 205 4.74 9.68 0.64
CA GLN A 205 6.18 9.40 0.66
C GLN A 205 7.02 10.59 0.20
N ARG A 206 6.56 11.35 -0.80
CA ARG A 206 7.24 12.58 -1.24
C ARG A 206 7.19 13.66 -0.16
N ALA A 207 6.03 13.85 0.48
CA ALA A 207 5.89 14.80 1.59
C ALA A 207 6.79 14.40 2.78
N PHE A 208 6.78 13.11 3.15
CA PHE A 208 7.61 12.57 4.22
C PHE A 208 9.11 12.71 3.90
N LYS A 209 9.52 12.40 2.67
CA LYS A 209 10.92 12.57 2.25
C LYS A 209 11.38 14.03 2.37
N ARG A 210 10.57 14.99 1.94
CA ARG A 210 10.86 16.43 2.10
C ARG A 210 10.95 16.88 3.55
N ALA A 211 10.25 16.21 4.47
CA ALA A 211 10.31 16.51 5.89
C ALA A 211 11.54 15.89 6.60
N VAL A 212 12.21 14.94 5.94
CA VAL A 212 13.43 14.29 6.43
C VAL A 212 14.70 15.01 5.94
N GLU A 213 14.64 15.62 4.75
CA GLU A 213 15.72 16.42 4.15
C GLU A 213 15.79 17.83 4.75
#